data_AF-A0A968Y9U6-F1
#
_entry.id   AF-A0A968Y9U6-F1
#
_cell.length_a   1.000
_cell.length_b   1.000
_cell.length_c   1.000
_cell.angle_alpha   90.00
_cell.angle_beta   90.00
_cell.angle_gamma   90.00
#
_symmetry.space_group_name_H-M   'P 1'
#
loop_
_entity.id
_entity.type
_entity.pdbx_description
1 polymer ?
#
loop_
_entity_poly.entity_id
_entity_poly.type
_entity_poly.pdbx_seq_one_letter_code
_entity_poly.pdbx_strand_id
1 'polypeptide(L)'
;MDDLPPAFWQGVAEFNQGQYYACHDTLEALWIEATDPLKSLYQGILQIAVACYHLGNQNWQGAVVLLGEGISRLHPYEPQFSSVDIEHLVNVSTNLLECLQQSDPEQVARFSPLFVESTQQSDTGDREATADDTFTLVPKIITVLSCQQDGGTA
;
A
#
# COMPACT_ATOMS: atom_id res chain seq x y z
N MET A 1 16.25 0.39 18.52
CA MET A 1 16.02 -0.31 17.25
C MET A 1 15.23 0.66 16.42
N ASP A 2 15.84 1.11 15.33
CA ASP A 2 15.70 2.47 14.79
C ASP A 2 14.28 2.84 14.40
N ASP A 3 13.78 3.91 15.01
CA ASP A 3 12.53 4.54 14.62
C ASP A 3 12.70 5.11 13.21
N LEU A 4 11.76 4.80 12.32
CA LEU A 4 11.77 5.34 10.97
C LEU A 4 11.56 6.86 11.03
N PRO A 5 12.10 7.63 10.07
CA PRO A 5 11.98 9.08 10.11
C PRO A 5 10.49 9.50 10.11
N PRO A 6 10.12 10.63 10.73
CA PRO A 6 8.72 11.08 10.76
C PRO A 6 8.04 11.16 9.39
N ALA A 7 8.81 11.49 8.35
CA ALA A 7 8.32 11.51 6.97
C ALA A 7 7.87 10.11 6.47
N PHE A 8 8.46 9.02 6.96
CA PHE A 8 7.99 7.67 6.63
C PHE A 8 6.56 7.47 7.15
N TRP A 9 6.32 7.86 8.41
CA TRP A 9 5.01 7.75 9.03
C TRP A 9 3.97 8.67 8.38
N GLN A 10 4.40 9.83 7.89
CA GLN A 10 3.57 10.68 7.03
C GLN A 10 3.16 9.96 5.74
N GLY A 11 4.12 9.33 5.03
CA GLY A 11 3.82 8.54 3.83
C GLY A 11 2.88 7.37 4.11
N VAL A 12 3.03 6.68 5.24
CA VAL A 12 2.09 5.64 5.69
C VAL A 12 0.68 6.20 5.90
N ALA A 13 0.56 7.37 6.53
CA ALA A 13 -0.74 8.02 6.74
C ALA A 13 -1.39 8.44 5.42
N GLU A 14 -0.61 8.97 4.47
CA GLU A 14 -1.05 9.34 3.12
C GLU A 14 -1.53 8.11 2.33
N PHE A 15 -0.76 7.02 2.34
CA PHE A 15 -1.13 5.74 1.75
C PHE A 15 -2.47 5.25 2.29
N ASN A 16 -2.62 5.24 3.62
CA ASN A 16 -3.83 4.77 4.28
C ASN A 16 -5.04 5.68 4.06
N GLN A 17 -4.84 6.94 3.66
CA GLN A 17 -5.91 7.87 3.28
C GLN A 17 -6.22 7.83 1.77
N GLY A 18 -5.53 7.00 0.99
CA GLY A 18 -5.67 6.95 -0.47
C GLY A 18 -5.04 8.15 -1.19
N GLN A 19 -4.22 8.94 -0.49
CA GLN A 19 -3.45 10.06 -1.05
C GLN A 19 -2.16 9.51 -1.69
N TYR A 20 -2.33 8.66 -2.69
CA TYR A 20 -1.24 7.85 -3.23
C TYR A 20 -0.16 8.69 -3.92
N TYR A 21 -0.51 9.80 -4.56
CA TYR A 21 0.47 10.69 -5.17
C TYR A 21 1.28 11.45 -4.11
N ALA A 22 0.64 11.93 -3.04
CA ALA A 22 1.35 12.53 -1.91
C ALA A 22 2.29 11.53 -1.23
N CYS A 23 1.82 10.30 -1.02
CA CYS A 23 2.64 9.21 -0.48
C CYS A 23 3.87 8.93 -1.35
N HIS A 24 3.71 8.93 -2.68
CA HIS A 24 4.83 8.82 -3.61
C HIS A 24 5.89 9.89 -3.35
N ASP A 25 5.50 11.17 -3.36
CA ASP A 25 6.45 12.28 -3.21
C ASP A 25 7.17 12.22 -1.85
N THR A 26 6.43 11.90 -0.78
CA THR A 26 6.98 11.75 0.57
C THR A 26 8.01 10.61 0.64
N LEU A 27 7.69 9.44 0.08
CA LEU A 27 8.59 8.28 0.11
C LEU A 27 9.75 8.39 -0.88
N GLU A 28 9.57 9.08 -2.01
CA GLU A 28 10.62 9.31 -3.01
C GLU A 28 11.77 10.14 -2.39
N ALA A 29 11.43 11.19 -1.64
CA ALA A 29 12.42 12.01 -0.93
C ALA A 29 13.27 11.18 0.05
N LEU A 30 12.67 10.18 0.71
CA LEU A 30 13.40 9.25 1.58
C LEU A 30 14.23 8.24 0.77
N TRP A 31 13.67 7.72 -0.32
CA TRP A 31 14.30 6.70 -1.15
C TRP A 31 15.57 7.19 -1.84
N ILE A 32 15.59 8.44 -2.32
CA ILE A 32 16.74 9.06 -3.00
C ILE A 32 17.98 9.03 -2.09
N GLU A 33 17.80 9.36 -0.81
CA GLU A 33 18.89 9.46 0.18
C GLU A 33 19.19 8.13 0.89
N ALA A 34 18.29 7.14 0.78
CA ALA A 34 18.42 5.88 1.50
C ALA A 34 19.46 4.92 0.88
N THR A 35 20.03 4.09 1.74
CA THR A 35 20.76 2.87 1.38
C THR A 35 19.99 1.63 1.83
N ASP A 36 20.33 0.46 1.31
CA ASP A 36 19.75 -0.78 1.81
C ASP A 36 20.07 -0.98 3.30
N PRO A 37 19.12 -1.53 4.08
CA PRO A 37 17.86 -2.12 3.64
C PRO A 37 16.69 -1.11 3.49
N LEU A 38 16.81 0.14 3.93
CA LEU A 38 15.68 1.09 3.88
C LEU A 38 15.31 1.49 2.45
N LYS A 39 16.31 1.57 1.55
CA LYS A 39 16.08 1.93 0.15
C LYS A 39 15.08 0.99 -0.53
N SER A 40 15.31 -0.31 -0.45
CA SER A 40 14.43 -1.30 -1.08
C SER A 40 13.04 -1.36 -0.41
N LEU A 41 12.96 -1.14 0.91
CA LEU A 41 11.68 -1.03 1.63
C LEU A 41 10.85 0.15 1.11
N TYR A 42 11.42 1.36 1.11
CA TYR A 42 10.72 2.57 0.66
C TYR A 42 10.27 2.45 -0.79
N GLN A 43 11.14 1.90 -1.64
CA GLN A 43 10.80 1.66 -3.04
C GLN A 43 9.62 0.69 -3.18
N GLY A 44 9.58 -0.39 -2.39
CA GLY A 44 8.47 -1.35 -2.43
C GLY A 44 7.12 -0.71 -2.07
N ILE A 45 7.07 0.03 -0.95
CA ILE A 45 5.84 0.72 -0.51
C ILE A 45 5.42 1.80 -1.52
N LEU A 46 6.39 2.59 -2.01
CA LEU A 46 6.16 3.60 -3.04
C LEU A 46 5.57 2.99 -4.31
N GLN A 47 6.10 1.85 -4.79
CA GLN A 47 5.58 1.18 -5.99
C GLN A 47 4.13 0.70 -5.80
N ILE A 48 3.77 0.17 -4.62
CA ILE A 48 2.38 -0.19 -4.32
C ILE A 48 1.48 1.06 -4.30
N ALA A 49 1.96 2.18 -3.75
CA ALA A 49 1.21 3.44 -3.77
C ALA A 49 0.92 3.90 -5.22
N VAL A 50 1.95 3.94 -6.07
CA VAL A 50 1.81 4.33 -7.48
C VAL A 50 0.93 3.34 -8.25
N ALA A 51 0.97 2.05 -7.92
CA ALA A 51 0.06 1.08 -8.51
C ALA A 51 -1.41 1.38 -8.17
N CYS A 52 -1.71 1.74 -6.93
CA CYS A 52 -3.05 2.16 -6.51
C CYS A 52 -3.47 3.44 -7.24
N TYR A 53 -2.58 4.43 -7.35
CA TYR A 53 -2.82 5.64 -8.17
C TYR A 53 -3.13 5.31 -9.64
N HIS A 54 -2.42 4.34 -10.23
CA HIS A 54 -2.70 3.87 -11.59
C HIS A 54 -4.08 3.22 -11.72
N LEU A 55 -4.53 2.45 -10.73
CA LEU A 55 -5.89 1.89 -10.72
C LEU A 55 -6.95 2.99 -10.69
N GLY A 56 -6.76 4.03 -9.87
CA GLY A 56 -7.63 5.21 -9.85
C GLY A 56 -7.77 5.87 -11.23
N ASN A 57 -6.68 5.89 -11.99
CA ASN A 57 -6.60 6.46 -13.34
C ASN A 57 -6.88 5.46 -14.49
N GLN A 58 -7.41 4.27 -14.19
CA GLN A 58 -7.72 3.23 -15.18
C GLN A 58 -6.49 2.75 -15.98
N ASN A 59 -5.28 2.92 -15.44
CA ASN A 59 -4.04 2.40 -15.99
C ASN A 59 -3.75 1.00 -15.44
N TRP A 60 -4.45 -0.01 -15.96
CA TRP A 60 -4.31 -1.40 -15.51
C TRP A 60 -2.89 -1.94 -15.67
N GLN A 61 -2.27 -1.74 -16.85
CA GLN A 61 -0.96 -2.31 -17.14
C GLN A 61 0.09 -1.76 -16.18
N GLY A 62 0.07 -0.45 -15.92
CA GLY A 62 0.96 0.18 -14.94
C GLY A 62 0.73 -0.37 -13.53
N ALA A 63 -0.52 -0.55 -13.12
CA ALA A 63 -0.85 -1.09 -11.81
C ALA A 63 -0.34 -2.52 -11.61
N VAL A 64 -0.57 -3.42 -12.57
CA VAL A 64 -0.13 -4.82 -12.49
C VAL A 64 1.40 -4.92 -12.40
N VAL A 65 2.13 -4.15 -13.21
CA VAL A 65 3.59 -4.13 -13.19
C VAL A 65 4.11 -3.66 -11.84
N LEU A 66 3.62 -2.52 -11.34
CA LEU A 66 4.14 -1.93 -10.10
C LEU A 66 3.72 -2.71 -8.84
N LEU A 67 2.54 -3.34 -8.82
CA LEU A 67 2.18 -4.26 -7.74
C LEU A 67 3.18 -5.43 -7.69
N GLY A 68 3.45 -6.08 -8.82
CA GLY A 68 4.38 -7.21 -8.87
C GLY A 68 5.80 -6.83 -8.42
N GLU A 69 6.31 -5.69 -8.88
CA GLU A 69 7.63 -5.20 -8.46
C GLU A 69 7.66 -4.81 -6.98
N GLY A 70 6.65 -4.09 -6.50
CA GLY A 70 6.55 -3.67 -5.10
C GLY A 70 6.48 -4.85 -4.14
N ILE A 71 5.63 -5.84 -4.43
CA ILE A 71 5.53 -7.09 -3.66
C ILE A 71 6.87 -7.81 -3.60
N SER A 72 7.54 -7.98 -4.75
CA SER A 72 8.83 -8.65 -4.83
C SER A 72 9.90 -7.99 -3.94
N ARG A 73 9.89 -6.65 -3.86
CA ARG A 73 10.79 -5.88 -3.00
C ARG A 73 10.47 -6.02 -1.51
N LEU A 74 9.21 -6.21 -1.14
CA LEU A 74 8.79 -6.27 0.25
C LEU A 74 8.91 -7.66 0.90
N HIS A 75 8.91 -8.74 0.11
CA HIS A 75 9.08 -10.11 0.64
C HIS A 75 10.26 -10.29 1.63
N PRO A 76 11.47 -9.73 1.40
CA PRO A 76 12.59 -9.87 2.34
C PRO A 76 12.37 -9.22 3.72
N TYR A 77 11.32 -8.41 3.89
CA TYR A 77 10.99 -7.66 5.11
C TYR A 77 9.85 -8.30 5.90
N GLU A 78 9.29 -9.42 5.43
CA GLU A 78 8.27 -10.18 6.15
C GLU A 78 8.83 -10.86 7.41
N PRO A 79 8.01 -11.05 8.46
CA PRO A 79 6.61 -10.60 8.53
C PRO A 79 6.48 -9.11 8.92
N GLN A 80 7.53 -8.52 9.48
CA GLN A 80 7.47 -7.18 10.07
C GLN A 80 8.79 -6.43 9.90
N PHE A 81 8.70 -5.12 9.64
CA PHE A 81 9.84 -4.20 9.67
C PHE A 81 9.49 -2.90 10.40
N SER A 82 10.27 -2.52 11.41
CA SER A 82 10.10 -1.28 12.19
C SER A 82 8.64 -0.97 12.56
N SER A 83 7.97 -1.93 13.19
CA SER A 83 6.54 -1.90 13.59
C SER A 83 5.49 -2.01 12.47
N VAL A 84 5.89 -2.00 11.20
CA VAL A 84 4.99 -2.22 10.06
C VAL A 84 4.78 -3.71 9.81
N ASP A 85 3.53 -4.14 9.69
CA ASP A 85 3.14 -5.49 9.26
C ASP A 85 3.31 -5.60 7.74
N ILE A 86 4.46 -6.14 7.33
CA ILE A 86 4.83 -6.28 5.93
C ILE A 86 4.10 -7.46 5.30
N GLU A 87 3.92 -8.56 6.04
CA GLU A 87 3.19 -9.73 5.58
C GLU A 87 1.75 -9.37 5.22
N HIS A 88 1.06 -8.58 6.06
CA HIS A 88 -0.28 -8.10 5.73
C HIS A 88 -0.32 -7.30 4.42
N LEU A 89 0.61 -6.34 4.26
CA LEU A 89 0.68 -5.51 3.06
C LEU A 89 0.94 -6.36 1.81
N VAL A 90 1.91 -7.28 1.88
CA VAL A 90 2.25 -8.21 0.80
C VAL A 90 1.05 -9.09 0.43
N ASN A 91 0.35 -9.66 1.41
CA ASN A 91 -0.79 -10.54 1.18
C ASN A 91 -1.95 -9.80 0.51
N VAL A 92 -2.33 -8.62 1.01
CA VAL A 92 -3.42 -7.83 0.42
C VAL A 92 -3.06 -7.35 -0.98
N SER A 93 -1.82 -6.87 -1.20
CA SER A 93 -1.35 -6.48 -2.52
C SER A 93 -1.29 -7.64 -3.52
N THR A 94 -0.94 -8.85 -3.05
CA THR A 94 -0.95 -10.06 -3.87
C THR A 94 -2.38 -10.44 -4.28
N ASN A 95 -3.34 -10.42 -3.36
CA ASN A 95 -4.74 -10.67 -3.68
C ASN A 95 -5.27 -9.67 -4.72
N LEU A 96 -4.93 -8.39 -4.57
CA LEU A 96 -5.29 -7.37 -5.56
C LEU A 96 -4.65 -7.67 -6.93
N LEU A 97 -3.37 -8.02 -6.97
CA LEU A 97 -2.67 -8.38 -8.21
C LEU A 97 -3.33 -9.58 -8.90
N GLU A 98 -3.68 -10.63 -8.15
CA GLU A 98 -4.36 -11.80 -8.68
C GLU A 98 -5.74 -11.44 -9.26
N CYS A 99 -6.54 -10.63 -8.55
CA CYS A 99 -7.81 -10.14 -9.06
C CYS A 99 -7.66 -9.33 -10.35
N LEU A 100 -6.62 -8.49 -10.45
CA LEU A 100 -6.35 -7.70 -11.65
C LEU A 100 -5.88 -8.55 -12.82
N GLN A 101 -5.09 -9.59 -12.57
CA GLN A 101 -4.61 -10.52 -13.61
C GLN A 101 -5.73 -11.43 -14.15
N GLN A 102 -6.73 -11.70 -13.33
CA GLN A 102 -7.94 -12.47 -13.71
C GLN A 102 -9.04 -11.59 -14.32
N SER A 103 -8.87 -10.27 -14.33
CA SER A 103 -9.82 -9.31 -14.90
C SER A 103 -9.38 -8.85 -16.29
N ASP A 104 -10.34 -8.60 -17.18
CA ASP A 104 -10.07 -7.91 -18.44
C ASP A 104 -9.93 -6.39 -18.23
N PRO A 105 -9.19 -5.65 -19.09
CA PRO A 105 -9.04 -4.20 -18.98
C PRO A 105 -10.36 -3.42 -18.87
N GLU A 106 -11.42 -3.87 -19.55
CA GLU A 106 -12.76 -3.27 -19.47
C GLU A 106 -13.40 -3.42 -18.09
N GLN A 107 -13.08 -4.50 -17.37
CA GLN A 107 -13.56 -4.73 -16.00
C GLN A 107 -12.77 -3.89 -14.99
N VAL A 108 -11.61 -3.32 -15.34
CA VAL A 108 -10.75 -2.60 -14.40
C VAL A 108 -11.32 -1.23 -14.02
N ALA A 109 -12.12 -0.63 -14.90
CA ALA A 109 -12.87 0.58 -14.60
C ALA A 109 -13.75 0.45 -13.35
N ARG A 110 -14.14 -0.78 -12.96
CA ARG A 110 -14.90 -1.03 -11.72
C ARG A 110 -14.07 -0.87 -10.45
N PHE A 111 -12.74 -1.01 -10.52
CA PHE A 111 -11.85 -0.83 -9.37
C PHE A 111 -11.45 0.64 -9.19
N SER A 112 -11.45 1.44 -10.26
CA SER A 112 -11.07 2.86 -10.22
C SER A 112 -11.73 3.63 -9.07
N PRO A 113 -13.06 3.55 -8.83
CA PRO A 113 -13.72 4.24 -7.72
C PRO A 113 -13.15 3.93 -6.32
N LEU A 114 -12.47 2.79 -6.14
CA LEU A 114 -11.87 2.38 -4.87
C LEU A 114 -10.55 3.10 -4.59
N PHE A 115 -9.90 3.61 -5.65
CA PHE A 115 -8.56 4.17 -5.62
C PHE A 115 -8.47 5.62 -6.13
N VAL A 116 -9.61 6.25 -6.43
CA VAL A 116 -9.65 7.69 -6.71
C VAL A 116 -9.27 8.44 -5.44
N GLU A 117 -8.29 9.34 -5.55
CA GLU A 117 -7.96 10.27 -4.47
C GLU A 117 -9.22 11.01 -4.05
N SER A 118 -9.60 10.86 -2.78
CA SER A 118 -10.71 11.62 -2.18
C SER A 118 -10.28 13.08 -1.98
N THR A 119 -10.08 13.80 -3.07
CA THR A 119 -9.91 15.26 -3.03
C THR A 119 -11.31 15.89 -2.95
N GLN A 120 -11.75 16.07 -1.70
CA GLN A 120 -12.97 16.78 -1.28
C GLN A 120 -14.31 16.09 -1.64
N GLN A 121 -15.05 15.73 -0.59
CA GLN A 121 -16.44 15.28 -0.68
C GLN A 121 -17.34 16.38 -1.26
N SER A 122 -18.02 16.06 -2.38
CA SER A 122 -19.33 16.61 -2.69
C SER A 122 -20.20 15.53 -3.36
N ASP A 123 -21.03 14.93 -2.53
CA ASP A 123 -22.39 14.40 -2.74
C ASP A 123 -22.76 13.50 -3.95
N THR A 124 -23.65 12.57 -3.61
CA THR A 124 -24.55 11.74 -4.42
C THR A 124 -24.01 10.55 -5.22
N GLY A 125 -24.59 9.38 -4.93
CA GLY A 125 -24.79 8.33 -5.92
C GLY A 125 -24.70 6.92 -5.36
N ASP A 126 -25.85 6.38 -4.98
CA ASP A 126 -26.05 5.00 -4.56
C ASP A 126 -25.30 4.00 -5.44
N ARG A 127 -24.47 3.16 -4.82
CA ARG A 127 -24.10 1.86 -5.41
C ARG A 127 -23.71 0.87 -4.32
N GLU A 128 -24.56 -0.12 -4.18
CA GLU A 128 -24.39 -1.31 -3.37
C GLU A 128 -23.33 -2.20 -4.04
N ALA A 129 -22.06 -1.93 -3.75
CA ALA A 129 -21.03 -2.96 -3.80
C ALA A 129 -21.09 -3.71 -2.47
N THR A 130 -21.16 -5.03 -2.50
CA THR A 130 -21.09 -5.86 -1.29
C THR A 130 -19.79 -5.52 -0.57
N ALA A 131 -19.91 -4.81 0.56
CA ALA A 131 -18.81 -4.12 1.21
C ALA A 131 -17.68 -5.05 1.71
N ASP A 132 -17.93 -6.35 1.74
CA ASP A 132 -17.07 -7.37 2.35
C ASP A 132 -15.85 -7.74 1.46
N ASP A 133 -16.05 -7.85 0.14
CA ASP A 133 -14.94 -8.18 -0.78
C ASP A 133 -14.09 -6.95 -1.14
N THR A 134 -14.71 -5.76 -1.11
CA THR A 134 -14.11 -4.52 -1.58
C THR A 134 -13.03 -4.01 -0.63
N PHE A 135 -13.26 -4.11 0.68
CA PHE A 135 -12.30 -3.67 1.70
C PHE A 135 -11.05 -4.56 1.75
N THR A 136 -11.20 -5.82 1.33
CA THR A 136 -10.11 -6.82 1.29
C THR A 136 -9.14 -6.58 0.12
N LEU A 137 -9.51 -5.76 -0.87
CA LEU A 137 -8.69 -5.49 -2.06
C LEU A 137 -7.91 -4.18 -2.01
N VAL A 138 -8.23 -3.27 -1.08
CA VAL A 138 -7.52 -1.98 -0.95
C VAL A 138 -6.38 -2.15 0.05
N PRO A 139 -5.12 -2.12 -0.38
CA PRO A 139 -4.00 -2.27 0.54
C PRO A 139 -4.03 -1.18 1.61
N LYS A 140 -3.77 -1.58 2.86
CA LYS A 140 -3.55 -0.71 4.00
C LYS A 140 -2.30 -1.16 4.74
N ILE A 141 -1.55 -0.20 5.26
CA ILE A 141 -0.37 -0.42 6.07
C ILE A 141 -0.81 -0.48 7.52
N ILE A 142 -0.61 -1.64 8.16
CA ILE A 142 -0.94 -1.86 9.57
C ILE A 142 0.34 -1.73 10.39
N THR A 143 0.23 -1.03 11.52
CA THR A 143 1.30 -0.97 12.53
C THR A 143 0.96 -1.91 13.67
N VAL A 144 1.86 -2.83 14.00
CA VAL A 144 1.70 -3.74 15.14
C VAL A 144 2.60 -3.30 16.29
N LEU A 145 2.00 -3.21 17.49
CA LEU A 145 2.74 -2.94 18.70
C LEU A 145 3.66 -4.13 18.97
N SER A 146 4.96 -3.88 19.13
CA SER A 146 5.87 -4.90 19.63
C SER A 146 5.35 -5.34 21.00
N CYS A 147 4.87 -6.58 21.13
CA CYS A 147 4.68 -7.18 22.45
C CYS A 147 6.05 -7.13 23.15
N GLN A 148 6.20 -6.24 24.13
CA GLN A 148 7.30 -6.33 25.07
C GLN A 148 7.22 -7.73 25.67
N GLN A 149 8.24 -8.56 25.42
CA GLN A 149 8.41 -9.77 26.19
C GLN A 149 8.66 -9.32 27.63
N ASP A 150 7.61 -9.30 28.44
CA ASP A 150 7.75 -9.22 29.88
C ASP A 150 8.57 -10.44 30.30
N GLY A 151 9.85 -10.18 30.56
CA GLY A 151 10.78 -11.12 31.16
C GLY A 151 10.28 -11.46 32.57
N GLY A 152 9.35 -12.41 32.65
CA GLY A 152 8.98 -13.10 33.87
C GLY A 152 10.18 -13.90 34.36
N THR A 153 11.02 -13.28 35.16
CA THR A 153 11.94 -13.97 36.05
C THR A 153 11.13 -14.51 37.21
N ALA A 154 11.01 -15.84 37.28
CA ALA A 154 10.57 -16.57 38.47
C ALA A 154 11.76 -17.37 39.01
#